data_AF-A0A521KCD9-F1
#
_entry.id   AF-A0A521KCD9-F1
#
_cell.length_a   1.000
_cell.length_b   1.000
_cell.length_c   1.000
_cell.angle_alpha   90.00
_cell.angle_beta   90.00
_cell.angle_gamma   90.00
#
_symmetry.space_group_name_H-M   'P 1'
#
loop_
_entity.id
_entity.type
_entity.pdbx_description
1 polymer ?
#
loop_
_entity_poly.entity_id
_entity_poly.type
_entity_poly.pdbx_seq_one_letter_code
_entity_poly.pdbx_strand_id
1 'polypeptide(L)' 'PEYANALRRVEIDGVAVKDFADEAGISASNAGVRLFRARDALRARVRRSCGTCAEHGCLDCTCGQPARAPQRN' A
#
# COMPACT_ATOMS: atom_id res chain seq x y z
N PRO A 1 -0.46 -2.47 -9.66
CA PRO A 1 -1.87 -2.16 -10.00
C PRO A 1 -2.80 -3.37 -9.79
N GLU A 2 -2.34 -4.56 -10.18
CA GLU A 2 -3.04 -5.85 -10.06
C GLU A 2 -3.67 -6.13 -8.68
N TYR A 3 -3.03 -5.71 -7.60
CA TYR A 3 -3.53 -5.95 -6.23
C TYR A 3 -4.01 -4.69 -5.49
N ALA A 4 -4.25 -3.59 -6.22
CA ALA A 4 -4.66 -2.32 -5.62
C ALA A 4 -6.03 -2.41 -4.93
N ASN A 5 -6.94 -3.22 -5.46
CA ASN A 5 -8.26 -3.43 -4.87
C ASN A 5 -8.15 -4.15 -3.51
N ALA A 6 -7.36 -5.23 -3.44
CA ALA A 6 -7.13 -5.97 -2.19
C ALA A 6 -6.58 -5.06 -1.07
N LEU A 7 -5.60 -4.22 -1.38
CA LEU A 7 -5.07 -3.25 -0.41
C LEU A 7 -6.11 -2.23 0.03
N ARG A 8 -6.90 -1.70 -0.90
CA ARG A 8 -7.95 -0.73 -0.56
C ARG A 8 -8.98 -1.34 0.37
N ARG A 9 -9.57 -2.49 0.01
CA ARG A 9 -10.59 -3.15 0.84
C ARG A 9 -10.08 -3.47 2.24
N VAL A 10 -8.89 -4.06 2.34
CA VAL A 10 -8.42 -4.61 3.61
C VAL A 10 -7.69 -3.56 4.47
N GLU A 11 -6.81 -2.76 3.90
CA GLU A 11 -5.97 -1.82 4.67
C GLU A 11 -6.62 -0.43 4.82
N ILE A 12 -7.47 -0.01 3.86
CA ILE A 12 -8.11 1.32 3.87
C ILE A 12 -9.55 1.23 4.37
N ASP A 13 -10.34 0.32 3.81
CA ASP A 13 -11.75 0.16 4.18
C ASP A 13 -11.92 -0.73 5.43
N GLY A 14 -10.84 -1.38 5.91
CA GLY A 14 -10.83 -2.19 7.13
C GLY A 14 -11.57 -3.53 7.02
N VAL A 15 -11.87 -3.98 5.80
CA VAL A 15 -12.57 -5.25 5.56
C VAL A 15 -11.70 -6.42 5.99
N ALA A 16 -12.27 -7.40 6.69
CA ALA A 16 -11.54 -8.59 7.06
C ALA A 16 -11.11 -9.38 5.81
N VAL A 17 -9.92 -10.00 5.85
CA VAL A 17 -9.38 -10.76 4.71
C VAL A 17 -10.33 -11.87 4.24
N LYS A 18 -11.07 -12.46 5.18
CA LYS A 18 -12.06 -13.52 4.89
C LYS A 18 -13.24 -12.95 4.09
N ASP A 19 -13.80 -11.83 4.52
CA ASP A 19 -14.93 -11.19 3.84
C ASP A 19 -14.52 -10.71 2.44
N PHE A 20 -13.30 -10.16 2.30
CA PHE A 20 -12.73 -9.86 0.98
C PHE A 20 -12.58 -11.11 0.10
N ALA A 21 -12.19 -12.24 0.67
CA ALA A 21 -12.06 -13.50 -0.07
C ALA A 21 -13.42 -13.97 -0.60
N ASP A 22 -14.45 -13.90 0.24
CA ASP A 22 -15.82 -14.26 -0.11
C ASP A 22 -16.38 -13.32 -1.19
N GLU A 23 -16.20 -12.01 -1.05
CA GLU A 23 -16.58 -11.01 -2.06
C GLU A 23 -15.90 -11.22 -3.42
N ALA A 24 -14.61 -11.58 -3.38
CA ALA A 24 -13.82 -11.81 -4.57
C ALA A 24 -14.01 -13.22 -5.16
N GLY A 25 -14.80 -14.10 -4.52
CA GLY A 25 -15.03 -15.47 -4.97
C GLY A 25 -13.78 -16.34 -4.95
N ILE A 26 -12.85 -16.11 -4.00
CA ILE A 26 -11.59 -16.84 -3.86
C ILE A 26 -11.44 -17.44 -2.46
N SER A 27 -10.53 -18.40 -2.31
CA SER A 27 -10.23 -18.93 -0.98
C SER A 27 -9.49 -17.91 -0.11
N ALA A 28 -9.67 -17.99 1.20
CA ALA A 28 -8.94 -17.16 2.17
C ALA A 28 -7.41 -17.29 2.03
N SER A 29 -6.90 -18.47 1.68
CA SER A 29 -5.48 -18.69 1.41
C SER A 29 -5.01 -17.90 0.16
N ASN A 30 -5.79 -17.92 -0.93
CA ASN A 30 -5.49 -17.13 -2.11
C ASN A 30 -5.52 -15.63 -1.82
N ALA A 31 -6.54 -15.16 -1.08
CA ALA A 31 -6.63 -13.77 -0.62
C ALA A 31 -5.40 -13.34 0.20
N GLY A 32 -4.95 -14.20 1.12
CA GLY A 32 -3.73 -13.99 1.90
C GLY A 32 -2.48 -13.82 1.02
N VAL A 33 -2.28 -14.73 0.05
CA VAL A 33 -1.15 -14.65 -0.90
C VAL A 33 -1.22 -13.38 -1.75
N ARG A 34 -2.42 -13.01 -2.22
CA ARG A 34 -2.63 -11.78 -2.99
C ARG A 34 -2.28 -10.54 -2.16
N LEU A 35 -2.73 -10.45 -0.91
CA LEU A 35 -2.39 -9.35 -0.01
C LEU A 35 -0.89 -9.28 0.29
N PHE A 36 -0.24 -10.42 0.52
CA PHE A 36 1.20 -10.48 0.73
C PHE A 36 1.96 -9.87 -0.47
N ARG A 37 1.64 -10.33 -1.69
CA ARG A 37 2.23 -9.78 -2.92
C ARG A 37 1.88 -8.31 -3.13
N ALA A 38 0.67 -7.90 -2.76
CA ALA A 38 0.23 -6.51 -2.84
C ALA A 38 1.10 -5.60 -1.97
N ARG A 39 1.32 -6.00 -0.71
CA ARG A 39 2.15 -5.27 0.26
C ARG A 39 3.60 -5.19 -0.20
N ASP A 40 4.15 -6.28 -0.74
CA ASP A 40 5.52 -6.29 -1.27
C ASP A 40 5.68 -5.35 -2.47
N ALA A 41 4.77 -5.43 -3.44
CA ALA A 41 4.76 -4.54 -4.60
C ALA A 41 4.51 -3.07 -4.22
N LEU A 42 3.74 -2.81 -3.17
CA LEU A 42 3.56 -1.47 -2.62
C LEU A 42 4.85 -0.98 -1.95
N ARG A 43 5.48 -1.79 -1.08
CA ARG A 43 6.75 -1.45 -0.44
C ARG A 43 7.84 -1.12 -1.46
N ALA A 44 7.96 -1.91 -2.53
CA ALA A 44 8.92 -1.63 -3.61
C ALA A 44 8.66 -0.28 -4.29
N ARG A 45 7.39 0.13 -4.45
CA ARG A 45 7.03 1.44 -4.99
C ARG A 45 7.33 2.57 -4.01
N VAL A 46 6.97 2.39 -2.75
CA VAL A 46 7.26 3.38 -1.69
C VAL A 46 8.77 3.61 -1.57
N ARG A 47 9.60 2.55 -1.63
CA ARG A 47 11.07 2.68 -1.66
C ARG A 47 11.57 3.51 -2.85
N ARG A 48 11.01 3.31 -4.05
CA ARG A 48 11.38 4.15 -5.21
C ARG A 48 10.97 5.60 -5.07
N SER A 49 9.82 5.87 -4.44
CA SER A 49 9.31 7.23 -4.27
C SER A 49 9.96 7.98 -3.11
N CYS A 50 10.28 7.30 -2.01
CA CYS A 50 10.70 7.93 -0.76
C CYS A 50 12.17 7.61 -0.37
N GLY A 51 12.82 6.67 -1.05
CA GLY A 51 14.23 6.31 -0.83
C GLY A 51 14.51 5.76 0.57
N THR A 52 15.54 6.32 1.23
CA THR A 52 16.09 5.90 2.52
C THR A 52 15.06 5.78 3.65
N CYS A 53 14.04 6.64 3.69
CA CYS A 53 13.03 6.61 4.76
C CYS A 53 12.11 5.39 4.71
N ALA A 54 11.92 4.77 3.53
CA ALA A 54 11.15 3.54 3.38
C ALA A 54 11.93 2.28 3.82
N GLU A 55 13.23 2.41 4.05
CA GLU A 55 14.13 1.33 4.50
C GLU A 55 14.47 1.44 5.99
N HIS A 56 14.73 2.64 6.49
CA HIS A 56 15.19 2.88 7.86
C HIS A 56 14.12 3.46 8.80
N GLY A 57 12.91 3.68 8.30
CA GLY A 57 11.84 4.35 9.03
C GLY A 57 11.74 5.84 8.69
N CYS A 58 10.52 6.38 8.72
CA CYS A 58 10.26 7.79 8.42
C CYS A 58 10.79 8.68 9.55
N LEU A 59 11.97 9.25 9.36
CA LEU A 59 12.66 10.07 10.35
C LEU A 59 12.37 11.59 10.26
N ASP A 60 11.83 12.09 9.14
CA ASP A 60 11.22 13.43 8.97
C ASP A 60 10.84 13.62 7.49
N CYS A 61 9.97 12.75 6.98
CA CYS A 61 9.66 12.72 5.55
C CYS A 61 8.58 13.75 5.18
N THR A 62 8.86 14.60 4.19
CA THR A 62 7.87 15.52 3.61
C THR A 62 6.85 14.81 2.70
N CYS A 63 6.94 13.49 2.55
CA CYS A 63 6.01 12.68 1.77
C CYS A 63 4.56 12.68 2.29
N GLY A 64 4.34 13.12 3.54
CA GLY A 64 3.00 13.42 4.09
C GLY A 64 2.60 14.90 4.03
N GLN A 65 3.50 15.80 3.61
CA GLN A 65 3.18 17.21 3.44
C GLN A 65 2.55 17.40 2.05
N PRO A 66 1.38 18.09 1.94
CA PRO A 66 0.82 18.40 0.63
C PRO A 66 1.85 19.16 -0.21
N ALA A 67 1.94 18.84 -1.51
CA ALA A 67 2.95 19.39 -2.41
C ALA A 67 3.04 20.91 -2.27
N ARG A 68 4.13 21.41 -1.68
CA ARG A 68 4.42 22.84 -1.63
C ARG A 68 4.64 23.30 -3.08
N ALA A 69 3.79 24.21 -3.55
CA ALA A 69 3.92 24.81 -4.88
C ALA A 69 5.34 25.36 -5.08
N PRO A 70 5.91 25.28 -6.30
CA PRO A 70 7.26 25.73 -6.55
C PRO A 70 7.38 27.23 -6.28
N GLN A 71 8.19 27.60 -5.29
CA GLN A 71 8.56 28.98 -5.04
C GLN A 71 9.52 29.40 -6.14
N ARG A 72 9.00 30.17 -7.10
CA ARG A 72 9.79 30.88 -8.10
C ARG A 72 10.49 32.03 -7.39
N ASN A 73 11.81 32.09 -7.52
CA ASN A 73 12.62 33.26 -7.17
C ASN A 73 12.38 34.38 -8.18
#